data_AF-A0A964ZCD1-F1
#
_entry.id   AF-A0A964ZCD1-F1
#
_cell.length_a   1.000
_cell.length_b   1.000
_cell.length_c   1.000
_cell.angle_alpha   90.00
_cell.angle_beta   90.00
_cell.angle_gamma   90.00
#
_symmetry.space_group_name_H-M   'P 1'
#
loop_
_entity.id
_entity.type
_entity.pdbx_description
1 polymer ?
#
loop_
_entity_poly.entity_id
_entity_poly.type
_entity_poly.pdbx_seq_one_letter_code
_entity_poly.pdbx_strand_id
1 'polypeptide(L)'
;MVAVGRFRSSLAFERELFDRPGGWPLTKRGDFDQQLIARLTAIEAPGDPCQLDSPSWIFRWSQTNAYHGQAFMRGPEDEGWYERVAGLQA
;
A
#
# COMPACT_ATOMS: atom_id res chain seq x y z
N MET A 1 -8.91 -14.03 -13.85
CA MET A 1 -7.63 -14.07 -13.13
C MET A 1 -7.85 -13.36 -11.79
N VAL A 2 -7.85 -14.09 -10.67
CA VAL A 2 -8.01 -13.49 -9.33
C VAL A 2 -6.63 -13.03 -8.89
N ALA A 3 -6.46 -11.77 -8.50
CA ALA A 3 -5.21 -11.31 -7.93
C ALA A 3 -4.98 -12.02 -6.59
N VAL A 4 -3.94 -12.83 -6.48
CA VAL A 4 -3.58 -13.55 -5.25
C VAL A 4 -2.66 -12.63 -4.43
N GLY A 5 -3.19 -12.00 -3.39
CA GLY A 5 -2.44 -11.17 -2.44
C GLY A 5 -3.33 -10.24 -1.62
N ARG A 6 -2.79 -9.68 -0.53
CA ARG A 6 -3.47 -8.68 0.31
C ARG A 6 -3.15 -7.29 -0.23
N PHE A 7 -4.03 -6.76 -1.09
CA PHE A 7 -3.87 -5.46 -1.70
C PHE A 7 -4.88 -4.48 -1.10
N ARG A 8 -4.43 -3.25 -0.80
CA ARG A 8 -5.30 -2.16 -0.39
C ARG A 8 -5.10 -0.97 -1.31
N SER A 9 -6.17 -0.49 -1.92
CA SER A 9 -6.15 0.68 -2.81
C SER A 9 -6.30 2.01 -2.06
N SER A 10 -6.78 1.96 -0.82
CA SER A 10 -6.93 3.12 0.05
C SER A 10 -6.80 2.72 1.51
N LEU A 11 -6.28 3.64 2.32
CA LEU A 11 -6.17 3.51 3.77
C LEU A 11 -6.50 4.87 4.39
N ALA A 12 -7.30 4.87 5.45
CA ALA A 12 -7.55 6.04 6.29
C ALA A 12 -7.04 5.75 7.69
N PHE A 13 -6.41 6.74 8.32
CA PHE A 13 -5.89 6.67 9.67
C PHE A 13 -5.83 8.08 10.26
N GLU A 14 -5.85 8.17 11.59
CA GLU A 14 -5.62 9.42 12.28
C GLU A 14 -4.17 9.88 12.13
N ARG A 15 -3.96 11.20 12.07
CA ARG A 15 -2.62 11.78 11.93
C ARG A 15 -1.69 11.36 13.08
N GLU A 16 -2.20 11.35 14.30
CA GLU A 16 -1.42 10.95 15.48
C GLU A 16 -0.97 9.49 15.40
N LEU A 17 -1.83 8.60 14.90
CA LEU A 17 -1.50 7.19 14.71
C LEU A 17 -0.39 7.01 13.66
N PHE A 18 -0.37 7.85 12.63
CA PHE A 18 0.68 7.84 11.60
C PHE A 18 2.03 8.33 12.10
N ASP A 19 2.05 9.38 12.94
CA ASP A 19 3.29 9.96 13.44
C ASP A 19 3.98 9.06 14.49
N ARG A 20 3.20 8.32 15.29
CA ARG A 20 3.71 7.42 16.35
C ARG A 20 4.77 6.39 15.88
N PRO A 21 4.58 5.62 14.81
CA PRO A 21 5.59 4.69 14.28
C PRO A 21 6.67 5.37 13.43
N GLY A 22 6.70 6.72 13.37
CA GLY A 22 7.64 7.48 12.54
C GLY A 22 7.18 7.68 11.08
N GLY A 23 5.88 7.55 10.80
CA GLY A 23 5.31 7.78 9.48
C GLY A 23 5.60 6.68 8.46
N TRP A 24 5.67 7.07 7.19
CA TRP A 24 5.82 6.14 6.06
C TRP A 24 7.18 5.43 6.12
N PRO A 25 7.23 4.09 5.93
CA PRO A 25 8.50 3.37 5.87
C PRO A 25 9.41 3.91 4.76
N LEU A 26 10.57 4.45 5.13
CA LEU A 26 11.60 4.86 4.19
C LEU A 26 12.45 3.63 3.80
N THR A 27 11.97 2.88 2.81
CA THR A 27 12.62 1.65 2.33
C THR A 27 12.44 1.51 0.82
N LYS A 28 13.32 0.74 0.18
CA LYS A 28 13.19 0.35 -1.22
C LYS A 28 12.34 -0.91 -1.41
N ARG A 29 12.07 -1.68 -0.35
CA ARG A 29 11.33 -2.95 -0.42
C ARG A 29 9.94 -2.78 -1.01
N GLY A 30 9.49 -3.76 -1.80
CA GLY A 30 8.16 -3.77 -2.43
C GLY A 30 6.97 -3.91 -1.45
N ASP A 31 7.21 -4.19 -0.17
CA ASP A 31 6.18 -4.34 0.87
C ASP A 31 6.05 -3.13 1.82
N PHE A 32 6.51 -1.94 1.40
CA PHE A 32 6.49 -0.74 2.24
C PHE A 32 5.09 -0.39 2.79
N ASP A 33 4.02 -0.65 2.04
CA ASP A 33 2.63 -0.39 2.46
C ASP A 33 2.17 -1.41 3.52
N GLN A 34 2.54 -2.68 3.35
CA GLN A 34 2.29 -3.74 4.33
C GLN A 34 3.07 -3.49 5.62
N GLN A 35 4.30 -2.97 5.53
CA GLN A 35 5.07 -2.53 6.71
C GLN A 35 4.36 -1.42 7.47
N LEU A 36 3.80 -0.42 6.79
CA LEU A 36 3.01 0.63 7.44
C LEU A 36 1.77 0.02 8.13
N ILE A 37 0.99 -0.80 7.42
CA ILE A 37 -0.22 -1.42 7.96
C ILE A 37 0.11 -2.26 9.21
N ALA A 38 1.19 -3.03 9.17
CA ALA A 38 1.66 -3.81 10.32
C ALA A 38 2.03 -2.92 11.51
N ARG A 39 2.73 -1.80 11.28
CA ARG A 39 3.08 -0.83 12.34
C ARG A 39 1.84 -0.18 12.95
N LEU A 40 0.86 0.22 12.14
CA LEU A 40 -0.40 0.78 12.62
C LEU A 40 -1.20 -0.26 13.42
N THR A 41 -1.29 -1.49 12.91
CA THR A 41 -2.02 -2.60 13.57
C THR A 41 -1.39 -3.01 14.91
N ALA A 42 -0.09 -2.78 15.08
CA ALA A 42 0.59 -3.02 16.36
C ALA A 42 0.25 -1.97 17.44
N ILE A 43 -0.28 -0.79 17.04
CA ILE A 43 -0.71 0.27 17.94
C ILE A 43 -2.21 0.18 18.20
N GLU A 44 -3.00 -0.02 17.14
CA GLU A 44 -4.45 -0.01 17.21
C GLU A 44 -5.07 -0.96 16.18
N ALA A 45 -6.14 -1.66 16.57
CA ALA A 45 -6.85 -2.58 15.68
C ALA A 45 -7.58 -1.80 14.56
N PRO A 46 -7.60 -2.32 13.32
CA PRO A 46 -8.35 -1.67 12.24
C PRO A 46 -9.86 -1.69 12.51
N GLY A 47 -10.51 -0.53 12.37
CA GLY A 47 -11.96 -0.42 12.43
C GLY A 47 -12.66 -0.85 11.13
N ASP A 48 -13.97 -1.09 11.21
CA ASP A 48 -14.82 -1.29 10.04
C ASP A 48 -15.49 0.05 9.65
N PRO A 49 -15.10 0.69 8.53
CA PRO A 49 -15.69 1.95 8.11
C PRO A 49 -17.20 1.83 7.79
N CYS A 50 -17.69 0.61 7.51
CA CYS A 50 -19.11 0.37 7.23
C CYS A 50 -20.00 0.53 8.46
N GLN A 51 -19.41 0.61 9.67
CA GLN A 51 -20.12 0.95 10.90
C GLN A 51 -20.46 2.44 11.00
N LEU A 52 -19.76 3.30 10.24
CA LEU A 52 -19.98 4.75 10.24
C LEU A 52 -20.86 5.20 9.07
N ASP A 53 -20.61 4.68 7.87
CA ASP A 53 -21.41 4.99 6.68
C ASP A 53 -21.33 3.84 5.66
N SER A 54 -22.24 3.84 4.67
CA SER A 54 -22.17 2.91 3.54
C SER A 54 -20.89 3.11 2.72
N PRO A 55 -20.34 2.05 2.07
CA PRO A 55 -19.16 2.17 1.22
C PRO A 55 -19.32 3.28 0.16
N SER A 56 -18.57 4.36 0.31
CA SER A 56 -18.70 5.57 -0.52
C SER A 56 -17.57 5.74 -1.54
N TRP A 57 -16.46 5.01 -1.38
CA TRP A 57 -15.29 5.12 -2.26
C TRP A 57 -14.91 3.79 -2.89
N ILE A 58 -14.89 3.78 -4.24
CA ILE A 58 -14.37 2.67 -5.03
C ILE A 58 -13.26 3.22 -5.91
N PHE A 59 -12.01 2.86 -5.60
CA PHE A 59 -10.89 3.18 -6.49
C PHE A 59 -10.96 2.29 -7.74
N ARG A 60 -11.01 2.91 -8.94
CA ARG A 60 -11.04 2.21 -10.23
C ARG A 60 -9.72 2.35 -10.97
N TRP A 61 -8.94 1.26 -10.99
CA TRP A 61 -7.62 1.26 -11.63
C TRP A 61 -7.64 1.63 -13.12
N SER A 62 -8.69 1.27 -13.84
CA SER A 62 -8.81 1.56 -15.28
C SER A 62 -8.90 3.06 -15.62
N GLN A 63 -9.18 3.93 -14.65
CA GLN A 63 -9.37 5.36 -14.89
C GLN A 63 -8.07 6.17 -14.84
N THR A 64 -6.97 5.59 -14.34
CA THR A 64 -5.69 6.31 -14.22
C THR A 64 -4.83 6.23 -15.48
N ASN A 65 -5.15 5.30 -16.40
CA ASN A 65 -4.31 4.95 -17.56
C ASN A 65 -2.83 4.69 -17.20
N ALA A 66 -2.57 4.27 -15.96
CA ALA A 66 -1.22 4.07 -15.43
C ALA A 66 -1.05 2.65 -14.89
N TYR A 67 0.16 2.11 -15.03
CA TYR A 67 0.53 0.85 -14.38
C TYR A 67 0.77 1.06 -12.89
N HIS A 68 0.27 0.15 -12.06
CA HIS A 68 0.61 0.13 -10.64
C HIS A 68 2.10 -0.18 -10.49
N GLY A 69 2.83 0.52 -9.62
CA GLY A 69 4.27 0.25 -9.39
C GLY A 69 4.55 -1.22 -9.01
N GLN A 70 3.59 -1.84 -8.33
CA GLN A 70 3.59 -3.28 -8.02
C GLN A 70 3.67 -4.21 -9.24
N ALA A 71 3.32 -3.76 -10.44
CA ALA A 71 3.56 -4.53 -11.68
C ALA A 71 5.06 -4.79 -11.93
N PHE A 72 5.94 -3.99 -11.33
CA PHE A 72 7.40 -4.12 -11.45
C PHE A 72 8.03 -4.80 -10.22
N MET A 73 7.25 -5.08 -9.18
CA MET A 73 7.70 -5.75 -7.97
C MET A 73 7.64 -7.27 -8.15
N ARG A 74 8.69 -7.97 -7.73
CA ARG A 74 8.83 -9.43 -7.78
C ARG A 74 8.55 -10.09 -6.42
N GLY A 75 8.45 -9.30 -5.36
CA GLY A 75 8.14 -9.79 -4.02
C GLY A 75 8.34 -8.74 -2.93
N PRO A 76 8.08 -9.10 -1.66
CA PRO A 76 8.20 -8.18 -0.53
C PRO A 76 9.59 -7.57 -0.35
N GLU A 77 10.63 -8.41 -0.45
CA GLU A 77 12.04 -8.03 -0.29
C GLU A 77 12.65 -7.41 -1.55
N ASP A 78 11.85 -7.22 -2.59
CA ASP A 78 12.36 -6.72 -3.86
C ASP A 78 12.68 -5.23 -3.74
N GLU A 79 13.96 -4.89 -3.72
CA GLU A 79 14.44 -3.50 -3.70
C GLU A 79 14.74 -2.95 -5.10
N GLY A 80 14.79 -3.83 -6.12
CA GLY A 80 15.22 -3.49 -7.47
C GLY A 80 14.12 -3.00 -8.42
N TRP A 81 12.91 -2.78 -7.91
CA TRP A 81 11.73 -2.46 -8.72
C TRP A 81 11.73 -0.99 -9.18
N TYR A 82 12.37 -0.09 -8.44
CA TYR A 82 12.56 1.30 -8.86
C TYR A 82 13.38 1.39 -10.15
N GLU A 83 14.45 0.59 -10.26
CA GLU A 83 15.28 0.53 -11.46
C GLU A 83 14.51 -0.04 -12.65
N ARG A 84 13.61 -1.02 -12.43
CA ARG A 84 12.70 -1.53 -13.47
C ARG A 84 11.72 -0.47 -13.94
N VAL A 85 11.10 0.26 -13.02
CA VAL A 85 10.19 1.37 -13.34
C VAL A 85 10.93 2.45 -14.16
N ALA A 86 12.17 2.76 -13.79
CA ALA A 86 12.98 3.76 -14.48
C ALA A 86 13.53 3.30 -15.85
N GLY A 87 13.31 2.04 -16.25
CA GLY A 87 13.88 1.48 -17.48
C GLY A 87 15.40 1.31 -17.43
N LEU A 88 15.98 1.23 -16.22
CA LEU A 88 17.42 1.10 -15.98
C LEU A 88 17.89 -0.35 -15.88
N GLN A 89 17.01 -1.32 -16.11
CA GLN A 89 17.37 -2.73 -16.23
C GLN A 89 17.36 -3.13 -17.71
N ALA A 90 18.51 -3.58 -18.21
CA ALA A 90 18.66 -4.20 -19.53
C ALA A 90 18.01 -5.59 -19.57
#